data_AF-A0A8T3LL80-F1
#
_entry.id   AF-A0A8T3LL80-F1
#
_cell.length_a   1.000
_cell.length_b   1.000
_cell.length_c   1.000
_cell.angle_alpha   90.00
_cell.angle_beta   90.00
_cell.angle_gamma   90.00
#
_symmetry.space_group_name_H-M   'P 1'
#
loop_
_entity.id
_entity.type
_entity.pdbx_description
1 polymer ?
#
loop_
_entity_poly.entity_id
_entity_poly.type
_entity_poly.pdbx_seq_one_letter_code
_entity_poly.pdbx_strand_id
1 'polypeptide(L)'
;EYQQYVPWMLRLAVGLVVIGAGLGRVLFAPNVPLDGWPYLVLTALGFLLLLGFAVRPVALLALAGYAVALVIDPRVIGIFDVAGGLAAIAVVGPGSPSLDDLLRTAFPRAPGREPVTRTVSEARYGDLVPLLVRVGLGGALAASGIVDKLVIYEQALAAVDKYGLTRVVPVSAELWVVGAAAVETALGIAILFGVLTRFCAVLAFVVLTLAVFALPDDPVIAHVGLFGLSSVLVVLGGGRWSLDALIARRPGLRGATSEAFGT
;
A
#
# COMPACT_ATOMS: atom_id res chain seq x y z
N GLU A 1 -10.98 -14.92 -10.15
CA GLU A 1 -11.59 -13.92 -11.06
C GLU A 1 -11.04 -12.50 -10.86
N TYR A 2 -10.89 -11.97 -9.63
CA TYR A 2 -10.37 -10.59 -9.44
C TYR A 2 -8.85 -10.37 -9.65
N GLN A 3 -8.05 -11.43 -9.76
CA GLN A 3 -6.58 -11.32 -9.84
C GLN A 3 -6.09 -10.55 -11.08
N GLN A 4 -6.83 -10.61 -12.19
CA GLN A 4 -6.52 -9.88 -13.42
C GLN A 4 -6.52 -8.36 -13.23
N TYR A 5 -7.23 -7.84 -12.22
CA TYR A 5 -7.32 -6.41 -11.94
C TYR A 5 -6.22 -5.89 -11.01
N VAL A 6 -5.41 -6.77 -10.41
CA VAL A 6 -4.34 -6.38 -9.48
C VAL A 6 -3.37 -5.34 -10.06
N PRO A 7 -2.87 -5.46 -11.31
CA PRO A 7 -2.01 -4.43 -11.89
C PRO A 7 -2.69 -3.05 -11.93
N TRP A 8 -3.98 -3.02 -12.27
CA TRP A 8 -4.76 -1.79 -12.34
C TRP A 8 -5.04 -1.21 -10.95
N MET A 9 -5.41 -2.05 -9.98
CA MET A 9 -5.62 -1.66 -8.58
C MET A 9 -4.36 -1.01 -7.98
N LEU A 10 -3.19 -1.63 -8.19
CA LEU A 10 -1.91 -1.08 -7.73
C LEU A 10 -1.62 0.29 -8.35
N ARG A 11 -1.80 0.42 -9.67
CA ARG A 11 -1.57 1.69 -10.38
C ARG A 11 -2.53 2.78 -9.96
N LEU A 12 -3.82 2.48 -9.76
CA LEU A 12 -4.78 3.44 -9.25
C LEU A 12 -4.39 3.93 -7.86
N ALA A 13 -4.11 3.00 -6.94
CA ALA A 13 -3.82 3.32 -5.56
C ALA A 13 -2.55 4.17 -5.43
N VAL A 14 -1.44 3.69 -6.00
CA VAL A 14 -0.14 4.35 -5.91
C VAL A 14 -0.09 5.59 -6.79
N GLY A 15 -0.62 5.52 -8.02
CA GLY A 15 -0.63 6.64 -8.96
C GLY A 15 -1.37 7.84 -8.40
N LEU A 16 -2.54 7.64 -7.78
CA LEU A 16 -3.31 8.74 -7.18
C LEU A 16 -2.59 9.39 -5.99
N VAL A 17 -1.93 8.59 -5.14
CA VAL A 17 -1.10 9.12 -4.03
C VAL A 17 0.05 9.97 -4.58
N VAL A 18 0.76 9.48 -5.60
CA VAL A 18 1.90 10.21 -6.20
C VAL A 18 1.43 11.49 -6.92
N ILE A 19 0.28 11.46 -7.61
CA ILE A 19 -0.31 12.66 -8.23
C ILE A 19 -0.57 13.73 -7.17
N GLY A 20 -1.30 13.38 -6.11
CA GLY A 20 -1.66 14.39 -5.13
C GLY A 20 -0.54 14.75 -4.16
N ALA A 21 0.51 13.94 -4.01
CA ALA A 21 1.76 14.38 -3.40
C ALA A 21 2.41 15.50 -4.22
N GLY A 22 2.50 15.32 -5.55
CA GLY A 22 2.99 16.38 -6.45
C GLY A 22 2.11 17.62 -6.45
N LEU A 23 0.78 17.48 -6.58
CA LEU A 23 -0.14 18.63 -6.58
C LEU A 23 -0.20 19.34 -5.22
N GLY A 24 -0.11 18.59 -4.13
CA GLY A 24 -0.06 19.09 -2.76
C GLY A 24 1.30 19.68 -2.38
N ARG A 25 2.30 19.59 -3.26
CA ARG A 25 3.68 20.04 -3.03
C ARG A 25 4.27 19.44 -1.75
N VAL A 26 4.11 18.13 -1.61
CA VAL A 26 4.66 17.35 -0.51
C VAL A 26 5.50 16.19 -1.06
N LEU A 27 6.59 15.87 -0.35
CA LEU A 27 7.52 14.81 -0.74
C LEU A 27 6.96 13.46 -0.30
N PHE A 28 5.95 12.97 -1.04
CA PHE A 28 5.14 11.78 -0.73
C PHE A 28 4.29 11.89 0.54
N ALA A 29 4.87 12.28 1.68
CA ALA A 29 4.18 12.37 2.96
C ALA A 29 3.67 13.81 3.24
N PRO A 30 2.43 14.00 3.74
CA PRO A 30 1.80 15.32 3.90
C PRO A 30 2.57 16.32 4.78
N ASN A 31 3.43 15.82 5.67
CA ASN A 31 4.20 16.59 6.63
C ASN A 31 5.62 16.96 6.14
N VAL A 32 5.98 16.58 4.90
CA VAL A 32 7.29 16.88 4.30
C VAL A 32 7.09 17.78 3.08
N PRO A 33 7.38 19.10 3.18
CA PRO A 33 7.17 20.01 2.06
C PRO A 33 8.11 19.72 0.89
N LEU A 34 7.65 20.02 -0.32
CA LEU A 34 8.41 19.87 -1.56
C LEU A 34 8.43 21.17 -2.36
N ASP A 35 9.59 21.83 -2.38
CA ASP A 35 9.80 23.09 -3.08
C ASP A 35 10.40 22.90 -4.48
N GLY A 36 10.19 23.88 -5.36
CA GLY A 36 10.83 23.95 -6.68
C GLY A 36 10.12 23.13 -7.77
N TRP A 37 10.87 22.64 -8.75
CA TRP A 37 10.32 21.85 -9.87
C TRP A 37 10.03 20.36 -9.58
N PRO A 38 10.58 19.68 -8.54
CA PRO A 38 10.31 18.26 -8.29
C PRO A 38 8.83 17.87 -8.16
N TYR A 39 7.95 18.79 -7.73
CA TYR A 39 6.51 18.51 -7.66
C TYR A 39 5.93 18.17 -9.05
N LEU A 40 6.42 18.82 -10.12
CA LEU A 40 5.99 18.54 -11.50
C LEU A 40 6.37 17.12 -11.91
N VAL A 41 7.54 16.65 -11.45
CA VAL A 41 8.00 15.28 -11.73
C VAL A 41 7.16 14.26 -10.98
N LEU A 42 6.87 14.48 -9.69
CA LEU A 42 5.95 13.59 -8.96
C LEU A 42 4.58 13.56 -9.64
N THR A 43 3.99 14.71 -9.95
CA THR A 43 2.71 14.78 -10.65
C THR A 43 2.75 14.02 -11.99
N ALA A 44 3.79 14.24 -12.81
CA ALA A 44 3.95 13.54 -14.08
C ALA A 44 4.10 12.03 -13.90
N LEU A 45 4.98 11.56 -13.00
CA LEU A 45 5.16 10.14 -12.71
C LEU A 45 3.86 9.50 -12.23
N GLY A 46 3.11 10.18 -11.36
CA GLY A 46 1.80 9.72 -10.90
C GLY A 46 0.79 9.55 -12.03
N PHE A 47 0.69 10.52 -12.95
CA PHE A 47 -0.17 10.41 -14.13
C PHE A 47 0.26 9.28 -15.07
N LEU A 48 1.57 9.12 -15.31
CA LEU A 48 2.07 8.03 -16.16
C LEU A 48 1.77 6.65 -15.56
N LEU A 49 1.89 6.50 -14.23
CA LEU A 49 1.46 5.29 -13.52
C LEU A 49 -0.05 5.06 -13.67
N LEU A 50 -0.85 6.09 -13.41
CA LEU A 50 -2.30 6.01 -13.46
C LEU A 50 -2.79 5.58 -14.85
N LEU A 51 -2.29 6.25 -15.90
CA LEU A 51 -2.60 5.93 -17.30
C LEU A 51 -2.05 4.56 -17.71
N GLY A 52 -1.03 4.06 -17.03
CA GLY A 52 -0.36 2.82 -17.39
C GLY A 52 0.54 2.97 -18.61
N PHE A 53 1.33 4.05 -18.64
CA PHE A 53 2.33 4.33 -19.67
C PHE A 53 3.73 4.07 -19.16
N ALA A 54 4.53 3.28 -19.88
CA ALA A 54 5.91 2.95 -19.52
C ALA A 54 6.03 2.52 -18.04
N VAL A 55 5.12 1.64 -17.61
CA VAL A 55 4.82 1.44 -16.17
C VAL A 55 6.03 1.01 -15.36
N ARG A 56 6.85 0.09 -15.88
CA ARG A 56 8.04 -0.38 -15.17
C ARG A 56 9.09 0.71 -14.94
N PRO A 57 9.61 1.40 -15.98
CA PRO A 57 10.58 2.45 -15.76
C PRO A 57 10.01 3.58 -14.90
N VAL A 58 8.73 3.95 -15.08
CA VAL A 58 8.09 4.97 -14.24
C VAL A 58 8.02 4.54 -12.77
N ALA A 59 7.64 3.29 -12.49
CA ALA A 59 7.60 2.76 -11.12
C ALA A 59 8.99 2.69 -10.49
N LEU A 60 10.02 2.29 -11.24
CA LEU A 60 11.40 2.26 -10.77
C LEU A 60 11.95 3.66 -10.50
N LEU A 61 11.64 4.64 -11.36
CA LEU A 61 12.03 6.04 -11.15
C LEU A 61 11.34 6.64 -9.92
N ALA A 62 10.04 6.40 -9.75
CA ALA A 62 9.32 6.84 -8.56
C ALA A 62 9.84 6.16 -7.29
N LEU A 63 10.19 4.86 -7.35
CA LEU A 63 10.75 4.12 -6.22
C LEU A 63 12.16 4.63 -5.85
N ALA A 64 12.99 4.95 -6.85
CA ALA A 64 14.28 5.59 -6.62
C ALA A 64 14.08 7.00 -6.00
N GLY A 65 13.10 7.77 -6.49
CA GLY A 65 12.72 9.05 -5.91
C GLY A 65 12.29 8.93 -4.44
N TYR A 66 11.48 7.91 -4.11
CA TYR A 66 11.11 7.59 -2.74
C TYR A 66 12.33 7.23 -1.87
N ALA A 67 13.26 6.42 -2.39
CA ALA A 67 14.47 6.05 -1.66
C ALA A 67 15.36 7.27 -1.37
N VAL A 68 15.52 8.16 -2.35
CA VAL A 68 16.23 9.45 -2.15
C VAL A 68 15.49 10.31 -1.13
N ALA A 69 14.16 10.40 -1.22
CA ALA A 69 13.34 11.14 -0.26
C ALA A 69 13.51 10.61 1.17
N LEU A 70 13.53 9.29 1.36
CA LEU A 70 13.73 8.66 2.67
C LEU A 70 15.11 8.97 3.26
N VAL A 71 16.15 9.09 2.43
CA VAL A 71 17.50 9.49 2.88
C VAL A 71 17.55 10.96 3.27
N ILE A 72 16.83 11.83 2.55
CA ILE A 72 16.77 13.27 2.83
C ILE A 72 15.93 13.56 4.08
N ASP A 73 14.77 12.91 4.18
CA ASP A 73 13.83 13.08 5.28
C ASP A 73 13.22 11.73 5.70
N PRO A 74 13.69 11.14 6.82
CA PRO A 74 13.20 9.85 7.30
C PRO A 74 11.69 9.81 7.61
N ARG A 75 11.03 10.97 7.78
CA ARG A 75 9.58 11.02 8.05
C ARG A 75 8.74 10.45 6.91
N VAL A 76 9.31 10.37 5.70
CA VAL A 76 8.70 9.72 4.53
C VAL A 76 8.44 8.23 4.76
N ILE A 77 9.03 7.61 5.79
CA ILE A 77 8.74 6.23 6.20
C ILE A 77 7.25 6.01 6.52
N GLY A 78 6.51 7.05 6.91
CA GLY A 78 5.07 6.95 7.19
C GLY A 78 4.23 6.53 5.97
N ILE A 79 4.74 6.70 4.75
CA ILE A 79 4.07 6.33 3.51
C ILE A 79 4.77 5.17 2.78
N PHE A 80 5.29 4.22 3.57
CA PHE A 80 6.00 3.05 3.07
C PHE A 80 5.14 2.12 2.19
N ASP A 81 3.83 2.27 2.26
CA ASP A 81 2.85 1.60 1.41
C ASP A 81 3.06 1.99 -0.06
N VAL A 82 3.37 3.25 -0.35
CA VAL A 82 3.74 3.71 -1.70
C VAL A 82 4.99 3.00 -2.19
N ALA A 83 6.02 2.83 -1.36
CA ALA A 83 7.24 2.13 -1.77
C ALA A 83 6.97 0.64 -2.09
N GLY A 84 6.21 -0.06 -1.25
CA GLY A 84 5.81 -1.44 -1.51
C GLY A 84 4.92 -1.58 -2.74
N GLY A 85 4.00 -0.63 -2.95
CA GLY A 85 3.15 -0.56 -4.13
C GLY A 85 3.95 -0.31 -5.41
N LEU A 86 4.89 0.64 -5.42
CA LEU A 86 5.79 0.91 -6.55
C LEU A 86 6.65 -0.31 -6.89
N ALA A 87 7.21 -0.99 -5.88
CA ALA A 87 7.95 -2.22 -6.07
C ALA A 87 7.07 -3.32 -6.69
N ALA A 88 5.83 -3.48 -6.20
CA ALA A 88 4.87 -4.42 -6.76
C ALA A 88 4.51 -4.09 -8.22
N ILE A 89 4.30 -2.81 -8.54
CA ILE A 89 4.05 -2.34 -9.92
C ILE A 89 5.24 -2.65 -10.84
N ALA A 90 6.47 -2.41 -10.38
CA ALA A 90 7.67 -2.70 -11.17
C ALA A 90 7.78 -4.19 -11.53
N VAL A 91 7.38 -5.08 -10.62
CA VAL A 91 7.32 -6.54 -10.85
C VAL A 91 6.20 -6.90 -11.83
N VAL A 92 4.96 -6.47 -11.54
CA VAL A 92 3.78 -6.85 -12.31
C VAL A 92 3.83 -6.30 -13.73
N GLY A 93 4.20 -5.03 -13.88
CA GLY A 93 4.12 -4.27 -15.12
C GLY A 93 2.74 -3.63 -15.34
N PRO A 94 2.40 -3.28 -16.59
CA PRO A 94 1.27 -2.39 -16.88
C PRO A 94 -0.11 -3.01 -16.63
N GLY A 95 -0.30 -4.30 -16.94
CA GLY A 95 -1.62 -4.94 -16.93
C GLY A 95 -2.65 -4.26 -17.84
N SER A 96 -3.90 -4.69 -17.70
CA SER A 96 -5.03 -4.15 -18.47
C SER A 96 -6.12 -3.63 -17.51
N PRO A 97 -6.77 -2.50 -17.79
CA PRO A 97 -6.53 -1.60 -18.93
C PRO A 97 -5.33 -0.67 -18.71
N SER A 98 -4.50 -0.42 -19.73
CA SER A 98 -3.38 0.53 -19.67
C SER A 98 -3.16 1.24 -21.02
N LEU A 99 -2.54 2.43 -21.00
CA LEU A 99 -2.19 3.16 -22.22
C LEU A 99 -1.20 2.35 -23.07
N ASP A 100 -0.27 1.63 -22.43
CA ASP A 100 0.62 0.68 -23.11
C ASP A 100 -0.18 -0.38 -23.91
N ASP A 101 -1.27 -0.89 -23.34
CA ASP A 101 -2.15 -1.88 -23.97
C ASP A 101 -2.99 -1.28 -25.11
N LEU A 102 -3.52 -0.06 -24.92
CA LEU A 102 -4.23 0.70 -25.95
C LEU A 102 -3.33 1.01 -27.15
N LEU A 103 -2.12 1.51 -26.92
CA LEU A 103 -1.15 1.82 -27.97
C LEU A 103 -0.72 0.56 -28.73
N ARG A 104 -0.55 -0.57 -28.04
CA ARG A 104 -0.25 -1.85 -28.67
C ARG A 104 -1.38 -2.33 -29.57
N THR A 105 -2.62 -2.09 -29.16
CA THR A 105 -3.82 -2.44 -29.93
C THR A 105 -4.00 -1.53 -31.14
N ALA A 106 -3.81 -0.22 -30.97
CA ALA A 106 -3.98 0.78 -32.04
C ALA A 106 -2.85 0.74 -33.09
N PHE A 107 -1.62 0.45 -32.66
CA PHE A 107 -0.43 0.47 -33.53
C PHE A 107 0.30 -0.88 -33.55
N PRO A 108 -0.28 -1.92 -34.16
CA PRO A 108 0.24 -3.29 -34.06
C PRO A 108 1.65 -3.50 -34.65
N ARG A 109 2.12 -2.59 -35.52
CA ARG A 109 3.41 -2.65 -36.23
C ARG A 109 4.48 -1.69 -35.68
N ALA A 110 4.24 -1.01 -34.55
CA ALA A 110 5.18 -0.02 -34.02
C ALA A 110 6.50 -0.66 -33.49
N PRO A 111 7.67 0.00 -33.66
CA PRO A 111 8.94 -0.43 -33.06
C PRO A 111 8.91 -0.33 -31.53
N GLY A 112 9.55 -1.25 -30.79
CA GLY A 112 9.65 -1.21 -29.31
C GLY A 112 8.59 -2.02 -28.54
N ARG A 113 7.90 -2.93 -29.22
CA ARG A 113 6.65 -3.57 -28.78
C ARG A 113 6.73 -4.55 -27.59
N GLU A 114 7.83 -5.27 -27.37
CA GLU A 114 7.74 -6.63 -26.75
C GLU A 114 8.51 -6.98 -25.44
N PRO A 115 9.46 -6.22 -24.83
CA PRO A 115 10.00 -6.64 -23.51
C PRO A 115 9.53 -5.82 -22.30
N VAL A 116 9.53 -4.48 -22.37
CA VAL A 116 9.42 -3.62 -21.18
C VAL A 116 7.98 -3.53 -20.65
N THR A 117 6.99 -3.66 -21.54
CA THR A 117 5.56 -3.44 -21.24
C THR A 117 4.74 -4.73 -21.15
N ARG A 118 5.37 -5.91 -21.16
CA ARG A 118 4.64 -7.17 -21.00
C ARG A 118 4.36 -7.44 -19.53
N THR A 119 3.10 -7.58 -19.16
CA THR A 119 2.70 -8.03 -17.81
C THR A 119 3.33 -9.40 -17.54
N VAL A 120 4.00 -9.53 -16.40
CA VAL A 120 4.57 -10.83 -16.00
C VAL A 120 3.42 -11.81 -15.75
N SER A 121 3.61 -13.09 -16.03
CA SER A 121 2.57 -14.09 -15.81
C SER A 121 2.20 -14.19 -14.32
N GLU A 122 0.92 -14.43 -14.04
CA GLU A 122 0.37 -14.61 -12.69
C GLU A 122 1.19 -15.57 -11.83
N ALA A 123 1.63 -16.69 -12.42
CA ALA A 123 2.45 -17.69 -11.75
C ALA A 123 3.80 -17.16 -11.21
N ARG A 124 4.34 -16.08 -11.80
CA ARG A 124 5.66 -15.55 -11.48
C ARG A 124 5.61 -14.38 -10.50
N TYR A 125 4.52 -13.60 -10.49
CA TYR A 125 4.33 -12.53 -9.51
C TYR A 125 3.44 -12.91 -8.32
N GLY A 126 2.68 -14.01 -8.41
CA GLY A 126 1.72 -14.45 -7.39
C GLY A 126 2.30 -14.64 -5.99
N ASP A 127 3.62 -14.68 -5.87
CA ASP A 127 4.32 -14.80 -4.59
C ASP A 127 5.04 -13.52 -4.19
N LEU A 128 5.68 -12.84 -5.14
CA LEU A 128 6.46 -11.63 -4.85
C LEU A 128 5.57 -10.43 -4.59
N VAL A 129 4.45 -10.31 -5.30
CA VAL A 129 3.53 -9.18 -5.11
C VAL A 129 2.89 -9.20 -3.73
N PRO A 130 2.31 -10.33 -3.25
CA PRO A 130 1.81 -10.37 -1.88
C PRO A 130 2.86 -10.02 -0.83
N LEU A 131 4.12 -10.45 -1.02
CA LEU A 131 5.20 -10.11 -0.11
C LEU A 131 5.49 -8.60 -0.12
N LEU A 132 5.69 -7.99 -1.29
CA LEU A 132 5.98 -6.57 -1.42
C LEU A 132 4.84 -5.71 -0.88
N VAL A 133 3.60 -6.10 -1.15
CA VAL A 133 2.40 -5.42 -0.64
C VAL A 133 2.30 -5.57 0.88
N ARG A 134 2.57 -6.76 1.45
CA ARG A 134 2.62 -6.95 2.91
C ARG A 134 3.71 -6.10 3.57
N VAL A 135 4.89 -6.05 2.95
CA VAL A 135 6.01 -5.24 3.44
C VAL A 135 5.66 -3.75 3.42
N GLY A 136 5.13 -3.24 2.31
CA GLY A 136 4.69 -1.85 2.21
C GLY A 136 3.56 -1.51 3.18
N LEU A 137 2.43 -2.21 3.08
CA LEU A 137 1.23 -1.93 3.89
C LEU A 137 1.47 -2.18 5.38
N GLY A 138 2.02 -3.36 5.72
CA GLY A 138 2.30 -3.71 7.10
C GLY A 138 3.37 -2.83 7.72
N GLY A 139 4.41 -2.50 6.94
CA GLY A 139 5.44 -1.55 7.35
C GLY A 139 4.91 -0.14 7.57
N ALA A 140 4.02 0.37 6.71
CA ALA A 140 3.41 1.68 6.87
C ALA A 140 2.50 1.75 8.12
N LEU A 141 1.65 0.74 8.35
CA LEU A 141 0.81 0.67 9.54
C LEU A 141 1.65 0.55 10.83
N ALA A 142 2.70 -0.26 10.82
CA ALA A 142 3.61 -0.37 11.95
C ALA A 142 4.39 0.95 12.17
N ALA A 143 4.84 1.60 11.09
CA ALA A 143 5.50 2.89 11.17
C ALA A 143 4.55 3.97 11.72
N SER A 144 3.29 4.02 11.31
CA SER A 144 2.35 4.99 11.86
C SER A 144 2.04 4.72 13.34
N GLY A 145 1.86 3.45 13.71
CA GLY A 145 1.68 3.04 15.10
C GLY A 145 2.86 3.42 16.00
N ILE A 146 4.09 3.25 15.53
CA ILE A 146 5.30 3.48 16.32
C ILE A 146 5.77 4.93 16.20
N VAL A 147 6.03 5.39 14.98
CA VAL A 147 6.64 6.69 14.71
C VAL A 147 5.63 7.80 14.96
N ASP A 148 4.48 7.79 14.31
CA ASP A 148 3.55 8.93 14.37
C ASP A 148 2.89 9.06 15.76
N LYS A 149 2.75 7.95 16.50
CA LYS A 149 2.03 7.94 17.78
C LYS A 149 2.91 7.85 19.01
N LEU A 150 4.05 7.15 18.95
CA LEU A 150 4.94 7.00 20.11
C LEU A 150 6.19 7.87 20.03
N VAL A 151 6.74 8.09 18.83
CA VAL A 151 7.93 8.94 18.65
C VAL A 151 7.53 10.41 18.49
N ILE A 152 6.57 10.71 17.63
CA ILE A 152 6.04 12.06 17.36
C ILE A 152 4.72 12.26 18.14
N TYR A 153 4.72 11.89 19.42
CA TYR A 153 3.51 11.78 20.22
C TYR A 153 2.72 13.09 20.37
N GLU A 154 3.38 14.26 20.27
CA GLU A 154 2.74 15.57 20.35
C GLU A 154 1.68 15.76 19.25
N GLN A 155 1.97 15.29 18.03
CA GLN A 155 1.02 15.36 16.91
C GLN A 155 -0.20 14.46 17.16
N ALA A 156 0.02 13.29 17.76
CA ALA A 156 -1.06 12.37 18.09
C ALA A 156 -1.95 12.92 19.21
N LEU A 157 -1.39 13.51 20.26
CA LEU A 157 -2.15 14.17 21.32
C LEU A 157 -2.95 15.37 20.78
N ALA A 158 -2.35 16.16 19.89
CA ALA A 158 -3.04 17.27 19.24
C ALA A 158 -4.23 16.78 18.39
N ALA A 159 -4.12 15.61 17.75
CA ALA A 159 -5.24 15.00 17.05
C ALA A 159 -6.37 14.59 18.02
N VAL A 160 -6.06 13.98 19.16
CA VAL A 160 -7.07 13.63 20.17
C VAL A 160 -7.85 14.85 20.62
N ASP A 161 -7.16 15.96 20.90
CA ASP A 161 -7.79 17.21 21.32
C ASP A 161 -8.61 17.84 20.19
N LYS A 162 -8.02 17.97 19.00
CA LYS A 162 -8.67 18.51 17.79
C LYS A 162 -10.00 17.82 17.50
N TYR A 163 -10.05 16.50 17.61
CA TYR A 163 -11.24 15.70 17.31
C TYR A 163 -12.10 15.40 18.54
N GLY A 164 -11.72 15.86 19.73
CA GLY A 164 -12.48 15.68 20.96
C GLY A 164 -12.71 14.21 21.32
N LEU A 165 -11.75 13.32 21.04
CA LEU A 165 -11.96 11.86 21.13
C LEU A 165 -12.28 11.38 22.56
N THR A 166 -11.82 12.11 23.58
CA THR A 166 -12.14 11.86 24.98
C THR A 166 -13.63 11.98 25.30
N ARG A 167 -14.42 12.64 24.45
CA ARG A 167 -15.89 12.68 24.55
C ARG A 167 -16.56 11.42 24.02
N VAL A 168 -15.88 10.68 23.13
CA VAL A 168 -16.39 9.43 22.54
C VAL A 168 -16.11 8.26 23.47
N VAL A 169 -14.87 8.13 23.94
CA VAL A 169 -14.48 7.18 24.98
C VAL A 169 -13.79 7.97 26.10
N PRO A 170 -14.35 8.00 27.32
CA PRO A 170 -13.92 8.87 28.41
C PRO A 170 -12.67 8.33 29.11
N VAL A 171 -11.56 8.31 28.37
CA VAL A 171 -10.21 7.98 28.84
C VAL A 171 -9.26 9.13 28.56
N SER A 172 -8.06 9.10 29.14
CA SER A 172 -7.06 10.14 28.90
C SER A 172 -6.59 10.16 27.45
N ALA A 173 -6.05 11.30 27.00
CA ALA A 173 -5.56 11.45 25.63
C ALA A 173 -4.39 10.51 25.33
N GLU A 174 -3.52 10.27 26.32
CA GLU A 174 -2.41 9.34 26.22
C GLU A 174 -2.90 7.91 26.02
N LEU A 175 -3.98 7.49 26.68
CA LEU A 175 -4.54 6.14 26.50
C LEU A 175 -5.16 5.98 25.10
N TRP A 176 -5.76 7.02 24.56
CA TRP A 176 -6.18 7.05 23.14
C TRP A 176 -5.01 6.84 22.19
N VAL A 177 -3.92 7.60 22.37
CA VAL A 177 -2.73 7.51 21.52
C VAL A 177 -2.07 6.13 21.62
N VAL A 178 -1.87 5.62 22.84
CA VAL A 178 -1.27 4.29 23.07
C VAL A 178 -2.17 3.18 22.53
N GLY A 179 -3.49 3.30 22.67
CA GLY A 179 -4.45 2.35 22.11
C GLY A 179 -4.38 2.29 20.58
N ALA A 180 -4.38 3.45 19.93
CA ALA A 180 -4.21 3.54 18.48
C ALA A 180 -2.85 2.98 18.02
N ALA A 181 -1.77 3.34 18.73
CA ALA A 181 -0.42 2.83 18.47
C ALA A 181 -0.35 1.30 18.55
N ALA A 182 -0.95 0.72 19.59
CA ALA A 182 -0.97 -0.72 19.80
C ALA A 182 -1.74 -1.45 18.69
N VAL A 183 -2.94 -0.95 18.33
CA VAL A 183 -3.78 -1.55 17.30
C VAL A 183 -3.10 -1.49 15.93
N GLU A 184 -2.61 -0.33 15.53
CA GLU A 184 -1.95 -0.16 14.22
C GLU A 184 -0.64 -0.93 14.12
N THR A 185 0.15 -0.95 15.18
CA THR A 185 1.41 -1.71 15.22
C THR A 185 1.13 -3.20 15.16
N ALA A 186 0.20 -3.71 15.97
CA ALA A 186 -0.15 -5.13 15.96
C ALA A 186 -0.72 -5.56 14.60
N LEU A 187 -1.58 -4.73 14.00
CA LEU A 187 -2.15 -5.00 12.69
C LEU A 187 -1.08 -4.94 11.58
N GLY A 188 -0.20 -3.95 11.62
CA GLY A 188 0.92 -3.81 10.71
C GLY A 188 1.88 -5.00 10.77
N ILE A 189 2.24 -5.45 11.97
CA ILE A 189 3.07 -6.63 12.20
C ILE A 189 2.36 -7.91 11.69
N ALA A 190 1.07 -8.08 11.98
CA ALA A 190 0.30 -9.23 11.51
C ALA A 190 0.26 -9.29 9.97
N ILE A 191 0.04 -8.15 9.30
CA ILE A 191 0.10 -8.04 7.84
C ILE A 191 1.52 -8.33 7.34
N LEU A 192 2.55 -7.75 7.96
CA LEU A 192 3.94 -7.90 7.55
C LEU A 192 4.36 -9.37 7.51
N PHE A 193 4.04 -10.14 8.56
CA PHE A 193 4.34 -11.57 8.62
C PHE A 193 3.31 -12.46 7.91
N GLY A 194 2.20 -11.89 7.45
CA GLY A 194 1.13 -12.63 6.79
C GLY A 194 0.42 -13.60 7.73
N VAL A 195 -0.01 -13.09 8.89
CA VAL A 195 -0.87 -13.76 9.86
C VAL A 195 -2.31 -13.36 9.56
N LEU A 196 -3.17 -14.34 9.24
CA LEU A 196 -4.56 -14.14 8.87
C LEU A 196 -4.71 -13.05 7.80
N THR A 197 -3.86 -13.09 6.77
CA THR A 197 -3.58 -11.95 5.87
C THR A 197 -4.85 -11.30 5.31
N ARG A 198 -5.80 -12.11 4.82
CA ARG A 198 -7.06 -11.61 4.26
C ARG A 198 -7.93 -10.92 5.32
N PHE A 199 -8.00 -11.50 6.51
CA PHE A 199 -8.75 -10.93 7.62
C PHE A 199 -8.11 -9.64 8.11
N CYS A 200 -6.78 -9.61 8.30
CA CYS A 200 -6.07 -8.40 8.69
C CYS A 200 -6.16 -7.30 7.61
N ALA A 201 -6.14 -7.65 6.32
CA ALA A 201 -6.36 -6.68 5.25
C ALA A 201 -7.78 -6.08 5.27
N VAL A 202 -8.81 -6.88 5.55
CA VAL A 202 -10.18 -6.37 5.76
C VAL A 202 -10.24 -5.48 7.01
N LEU A 203 -9.62 -5.90 8.11
CA LEU A 203 -9.58 -5.10 9.34
C LEU A 203 -8.88 -3.76 9.13
N ALA A 204 -7.76 -3.74 8.39
CA ALA A 204 -7.07 -2.52 7.98
C ALA A 204 -8.01 -1.62 7.16
N PHE A 205 -8.71 -2.19 6.17
CA PHE A 205 -9.69 -1.44 5.39
C PHE A 205 -10.79 -0.81 6.28
N VAL A 206 -11.30 -1.55 7.27
CA VAL A 206 -12.31 -1.03 8.21
C VAL A 206 -11.75 0.09 9.08
N VAL A 207 -10.55 -0.09 9.65
CA VAL A 207 -9.90 0.94 10.48
C VAL A 207 -9.64 2.21 9.68
N LEU A 208 -9.12 2.09 8.45
CA LEU A 208 -8.90 3.22 7.54
C LEU A 208 -10.22 3.92 7.18
N THR A 209 -11.29 3.16 6.96
CA THR A 209 -12.63 3.73 6.71
C THR A 209 -13.09 4.53 7.92
N LEU A 210 -12.95 3.97 9.14
CA LEU A 210 -13.28 4.68 10.36
C LEU A 210 -12.45 5.96 10.51
N ALA A 211 -11.14 5.93 10.22
CA ALA A 211 -10.30 7.11 10.27
C ALA A 211 -10.80 8.22 9.32
N VAL A 212 -10.98 7.92 8.03
CA VAL A 212 -11.40 8.91 7.03
C VAL A 212 -12.80 9.49 7.31
N PHE A 213 -13.74 8.70 7.83
CA PHE A 213 -15.11 9.17 8.07
C PHE A 213 -15.35 9.71 9.48
N ALA A 214 -14.59 9.28 10.49
CA ALA A 214 -14.70 9.81 11.85
C ALA A 214 -13.87 11.08 12.05
N LEU A 215 -12.81 11.29 11.26
CA LEU A 215 -11.92 12.44 11.36
C LEU A 215 -12.15 13.41 10.17
N PRO A 216 -12.97 14.47 10.33
CA PRO A 216 -13.53 15.25 9.21
C PRO A 216 -12.51 15.97 8.30
N ASP A 217 -11.28 16.19 8.77
CA ASP A 217 -10.23 16.90 8.02
C ASP A 217 -8.98 16.03 7.77
N ASP A 218 -9.10 14.72 7.95
CA ASP A 218 -7.97 13.82 7.72
C ASP A 218 -7.74 13.62 6.22
N PRO A 219 -6.54 13.91 5.68
CA PRO A 219 -6.32 13.88 4.24
C PRO A 219 -6.55 12.48 3.66
N VAL A 220 -7.60 12.35 2.85
CA VAL A 220 -7.95 11.10 2.14
C VAL A 220 -6.76 10.53 1.37
N ILE A 221 -5.93 11.39 0.79
CA ILE A 221 -4.77 10.96 0.00
C ILE A 221 -3.75 10.14 0.81
N ALA A 222 -3.64 10.38 2.12
CA ALA A 222 -2.78 9.58 3.00
C ALA A 222 -3.27 8.12 3.14
N HIS A 223 -4.52 7.86 2.78
CA HIS A 223 -5.19 6.56 2.97
C HIS A 223 -5.39 5.78 1.67
N VAL A 224 -5.37 6.45 0.51
CA VAL A 224 -5.67 5.83 -0.79
C VAL A 224 -4.74 4.64 -1.08
N GLY A 225 -3.44 4.80 -0.83
CA GLY A 225 -2.46 3.73 -1.03
C GLY A 225 -2.75 2.53 -0.11
N LEU A 226 -2.97 2.80 1.17
CA LEU A 226 -3.32 1.80 2.19
C LEU A 226 -4.60 1.03 1.83
N PHE A 227 -5.66 1.72 1.38
CA PHE A 227 -6.89 1.08 0.92
C PHE A 227 -6.63 0.16 -0.27
N GLY A 228 -5.93 0.65 -1.30
CA GLY A 228 -5.65 -0.12 -2.50
C GLY A 228 -4.81 -1.36 -2.23
N LEU A 229 -3.76 -1.23 -1.42
CA LEU A 229 -2.90 -2.34 -1.03
C LEU A 229 -3.64 -3.36 -0.15
N SER A 230 -4.52 -2.90 0.74
CA SER A 230 -5.42 -3.77 1.50
C SER A 230 -6.32 -4.56 0.56
N SER A 231 -6.94 -3.92 -0.44
CA SER A 231 -7.75 -4.61 -1.44
C SER A 231 -6.93 -5.64 -2.24
N VAL A 232 -5.68 -5.34 -2.58
CA VAL A 232 -4.79 -6.30 -3.24
C VAL A 232 -4.53 -7.53 -2.38
N LEU A 233 -4.29 -7.37 -1.07
CA LEU A 233 -4.12 -8.52 -0.16
C LEU A 233 -5.42 -9.30 0.07
N VAL A 234 -6.58 -8.65 0.04
CA VAL A 234 -7.87 -9.37 0.06
C VAL A 234 -7.99 -10.26 -1.17
N VAL A 235 -7.56 -9.80 -2.36
CA VAL A 235 -7.61 -10.58 -3.60
C VAL A 235 -6.58 -11.70 -3.61
N LEU A 236 -5.32 -11.40 -3.28
CA LEU A 236 -4.19 -12.32 -3.43
C LEU A 236 -3.93 -13.21 -2.20
N GLY A 237 -4.29 -12.77 -1.00
CA GLY A 237 -3.84 -13.38 0.25
C GLY A 237 -2.37 -13.10 0.59
N GLY A 238 -1.76 -13.94 1.44
CA GLY A 238 -0.40 -13.72 1.95
C GLY A 238 0.77 -14.17 1.06
N GLY A 239 0.51 -14.98 0.02
CA GLY A 239 1.55 -15.59 -0.82
C GLY A 239 2.40 -16.65 -0.09
N ARG A 240 3.37 -17.30 -0.77
CA ARG A 240 4.14 -18.42 -0.19
C ARG A 240 4.95 -18.08 1.07
N TRP A 241 5.34 -16.82 1.25
CA TRP A 241 6.18 -16.36 2.36
C TRP A 241 5.38 -15.79 3.52
N SER A 242 4.11 -16.17 3.65
CA SER A 242 3.27 -15.80 4.78
C SER A 242 3.28 -16.89 5.84
N LEU A 243 3.06 -16.50 7.10
CA LEU A 243 2.80 -17.47 8.17
C LEU A 243 1.54 -18.31 7.89
N ASP A 244 0.53 -17.73 7.24
CA ASP A 244 -0.63 -18.46 6.72
C ASP A 244 -0.21 -19.66 5.85
N ALA A 245 0.67 -19.42 4.87
CA ALA A 245 1.16 -20.47 3.99
C ALA A 245 2.06 -21.48 4.73
N LEU A 246 2.87 -21.03 5.70
CA LEU A 246 3.71 -21.90 6.51
C LEU A 246 2.87 -22.89 7.33
N ILE A 247 1.78 -22.42 7.95
CA ILE A 247 0.87 -23.25 8.75
C ILE A 247 0.11 -24.22 7.85
N ALA A 248 -0.44 -23.75 6.72
CA ALA A 248 -1.18 -24.58 5.78
C ALA A 248 -0.34 -25.71 5.12
N ARG A 249 0.99 -25.57 5.11
CA ARG A 249 1.92 -26.60 4.61
C ARG A 249 2.19 -27.71 5.64
N ARG A 250 1.79 -27.57 6.90
CA ARG A 250 2.06 -28.58 7.93
C ARG A 250 1.22 -29.85 7.68
N PRO A 251 1.84 -31.04 7.59
CA PRO A 251 1.16 -32.30 7.23
C PRO A 251 -0.03 -32.66 8.14
N GLY A 252 0.04 -32.36 9.45
CA GLY A 252 -0.99 -32.72 10.42
C GLY A 252 -2.35 -32.03 10.25
N LEU A 253 -2.43 -30.92 9.50
CA LEU A 253 -3.70 -30.23 9.21
C LEU A 253 -4.36 -30.71 7.92
N ARG A 254 -3.64 -31.41 7.04
CA ARG A 254 -4.20 -31.97 5.80
C ARG A 254 -4.96 -33.28 6.05
N GLY A 255 -4.58 -34.04 7.09
CA GLY A 255 -5.28 -35.27 7.49
C GLY A 255 -6.59 -35.01 8.24
N ALA A 256 -6.64 -33.96 9.06
CA ALA A 256 -7.85 -33.63 9.84
C ALA A 256 -9.04 -33.19 8.96
N THR A 257 -8.79 -32.56 7.81
CA THR A 257 -9.86 -32.20 6.86
C THR A 257 -10.31 -33.36 5.98
N SER A 258 -9.47 -34.38 5.71
CA SER A 258 -9.91 -35.57 4.98
C SER A 258 -10.68 -36.55 5.87
N GLU A 259 -10.40 -36.60 7.17
CA GLU A 259 -11.19 -37.41 8.12
C GLU A 259 -12.53 -36.74 8.50
N ALA A 260 -12.60 -35.40 8.51
CA ALA A 260 -13.84 -34.67 8.81
C ALA A 260 -14.85 -34.63 7.63
N PHE A 261 -14.36 -34.76 6.39
CA PHE A 261 -15.18 -34.91 5.19
C PHE A 261 -14.83 -36.25 4.54
N GLY A 262 -15.33 -37.34 5.15
CA GLY A 262 -15.05 -38.70 4.72
C GLY A 262 -15.15 -38.87 3.20
N THR A 263 -13.99 -39.11 2.59
CA THR A 263 -13.85 -39.86 1.33
C THR A 263 -13.22 -41.19 1.67
#